data_AF-A0A2V4BU69-F1
#
_entry.id   AF-A0A2V4BU69-F1
#
_cell.length_a   1.000
_cell.length_b   1.000
_cell.length_c   1.000
_cell.angle_alpha   90.00
_cell.angle_beta   90.00
_cell.angle_gamma   90.00
#
_symmetry.space_group_name_H-M   'P 1'
#
loop_
_entity.id
_entity.type
_entity.pdbx_description
1 polymer ?
#
loop_
_entity_poly.entity_id
_entity_poly.type
_entity_poly.pdbx_seq_one_letter_code
_entity_poly.pdbx_strand_id
1 'polypeptide(L)'
;MENIDNSTIPFCVVQEKKFDWGEPYKTYDPIFKINPIREEFSLEDSIIIFGENNFKEQLLLLYNAINNCEEFDRIEHYNGETFNREEILKLIDFYIKKNENYLAPWEKYQSGVIEFDYIAIIESEAQKKINYCKHLF
;
A
#
# COMPACT_ATOMS: atom_id res chain seq x y z
N MET A 1 19.48 5.81 17.96
CA MET A 1 18.26 5.21 18.56
C MET A 1 17.19 5.38 17.50
N GLU A 2 16.75 4.29 16.89
CA GLU A 2 15.68 4.35 15.87
C GLU A 2 14.41 4.84 16.55
N ASN A 3 13.77 5.86 15.97
CA ASN A 3 12.53 6.40 16.50
C ASN A 3 11.39 5.90 15.61
N ILE A 4 10.48 5.12 16.17
CA ILE A 4 9.30 4.64 15.44
C ILE A 4 8.19 5.69 15.63
N ASP A 5 7.84 6.37 14.55
CA ASP A 5 6.65 7.21 14.51
C ASP A 5 5.40 6.34 14.36
N ASN A 6 4.61 6.29 15.42
CA ASN A 6 3.34 5.57 15.48
C ASN A 6 2.13 6.44 15.15
N SER A 7 2.33 7.70 14.74
CA SER A 7 1.26 8.59 14.33
C SER A 7 0.85 8.42 12.86
N THR A 8 1.55 7.58 12.10
CA THR A 8 1.20 7.24 10.70
C THR A 8 0.71 5.80 10.61
N ILE A 9 0.01 5.47 9.53
CA ILE A 9 -0.24 4.08 9.11
C ILE A 9 0.29 3.92 7.68
N PRO A 10 1.19 2.96 7.41
CA PRO A 10 1.92 2.16 8.40
C PRO A 10 2.77 3.01 9.35
N PHE A 11 3.25 2.41 10.42
CA PHE A 11 4.27 3.04 11.28
C PHE A 11 5.54 3.32 10.47
N CYS A 12 6.30 4.32 10.86
CA CYS A 12 7.48 4.75 10.11
C CYS A 12 8.71 4.81 11.00
N VAL A 13 9.80 4.16 10.59
CA VAL A 13 11.11 4.33 11.22
C VAL A 13 11.68 5.66 10.75
N VAL A 14 12.02 6.53 11.69
CA VAL A 14 12.69 7.80 11.43
C VAL A 14 14.13 7.71 11.89
N GLN A 15 15.06 7.88 10.95
CA GLN A 15 16.49 7.84 11.21
C GLN A 15 17.14 9.18 10.84
N GLU A 16 17.96 9.73 11.74
CA GLU A 16 18.86 10.84 11.41
C GLU A 16 20.17 10.28 10.85
N LYS A 17 20.50 10.70 9.64
CA LYS A 17 21.73 10.36 8.93
C LYS A 17 22.51 11.65 8.64
N LYS A 18 23.73 11.51 8.14
CA LYS A 18 24.55 12.63 7.66
C LYS A 18 25.06 12.30 6.29
N PHE A 19 25.08 13.29 5.42
CA PHE A 19 25.80 13.20 4.15
C PHE A 19 27.31 13.14 4.42
N ASP A 20 28.09 12.71 3.43
CA ASP A 20 29.55 12.63 3.55
C ASP A 20 30.20 13.99 3.85
N TRP A 21 29.57 15.09 3.43
CA TRP A 21 29.97 16.47 3.76
C TRP A 21 29.48 16.95 5.13
N GLY A 22 28.85 16.08 5.94
CA GLY A 22 28.52 16.31 7.34
C GLY A 22 27.13 16.89 7.62
N GLU A 23 26.39 17.30 6.59
CA GLU A 23 25.03 17.85 6.73
C GLU A 23 24.04 16.75 7.17
N PRO A 24 23.24 16.98 8.24
CA PRO A 24 22.27 16.00 8.70
C PRO A 24 21.02 15.96 7.81
N TYR A 25 20.46 14.77 7.62
CA TYR A 25 19.16 14.55 6.97
C TYR A 25 18.38 13.45 7.67
N LYS A 26 17.08 13.33 7.37
CA LYS A 26 16.21 12.28 7.91
C LYS A 26 15.80 11.32 6.82
N THR A 27 15.78 10.02 7.13
CA THR A 27 15.08 9.01 6.32
C THR A 27 13.81 8.57 7.03
N TYR A 28 12.82 8.20 6.21
CA TYR A 28 11.48 7.83 6.63
C TYR A 28 11.17 6.50 5.95
N ASP A 29 11.26 5.43 6.72
CA ASP A 29 11.17 4.06 6.21
C ASP A 29 9.88 3.41 6.77
N PRO A 30 8.79 3.33 5.98
CA PRO A 30 7.54 2.70 6.40
C PRO A 30 7.71 1.22 6.77
N ILE A 31 7.01 0.75 7.80
CA ILE A 31 7.00 -0.66 8.25
C ILE A 31 5.73 -1.33 7.75
N PHE A 32 5.80 -2.01 6.61
CA PHE A 32 4.63 -2.62 5.99
C PHE A 32 4.17 -3.90 6.71
N LYS A 33 2.84 -4.03 6.85
CA LYS A 33 2.16 -5.24 7.32
C LYS A 33 1.81 -6.11 6.13
N ILE A 34 2.59 -7.17 5.91
CA ILE A 34 2.38 -8.11 4.81
C ILE A 34 1.75 -9.38 5.37
N ASN A 35 0.43 -9.40 5.45
CA ASN A 35 -0.38 -10.55 5.84
C ASN A 35 -1.64 -10.62 4.96
N PRO A 36 -2.16 -11.82 4.63
CA PRO A 36 -1.69 -13.14 5.07
C PRO A 36 -0.45 -13.63 4.30
N ILE A 37 0.29 -14.61 4.84
CA ILE A 37 1.44 -15.22 4.15
C ILE A 37 0.95 -16.47 3.39
N ARG A 38 0.76 -16.34 2.08
CA ARG A 38 0.37 -17.43 1.16
C ARG A 38 1.37 -17.55 0.01
N GLU A 39 1.41 -18.67 -0.72
CA GLU A 39 2.35 -18.85 -1.84
C GLU A 39 2.16 -17.78 -2.93
N GLU A 40 0.90 -17.52 -3.29
CA GLU A 40 0.48 -16.46 -4.19
C GLU A 40 -0.59 -15.59 -3.49
N PHE A 41 -0.60 -14.29 -3.78
CA PHE A 41 -1.62 -13.39 -3.25
C PHE A 41 -2.81 -13.32 -4.19
N SER A 42 -4.00 -13.54 -3.65
CA SER A 42 -5.24 -13.17 -4.33
C SER A 42 -5.40 -11.65 -4.38
N LEU A 43 -6.39 -11.19 -5.13
CA LEU A 43 -6.91 -9.83 -5.12
C LEU A 43 -7.37 -9.45 -3.70
N GLU A 44 -8.04 -10.35 -3.00
CA GLU A 44 -8.44 -10.15 -1.60
C GLU A 44 -7.22 -9.95 -0.70
N ASP A 45 -6.18 -10.79 -0.81
CA ASP A 45 -4.96 -10.66 -0.03
C ASP A 45 -4.27 -9.30 -0.31
N SER A 46 -4.27 -8.86 -1.58
CA SER A 46 -3.70 -7.57 -1.99
C SER A 46 -4.49 -6.39 -1.39
N ILE A 47 -5.83 -6.46 -1.38
CA ILE A 47 -6.70 -5.46 -0.74
C ILE A 47 -6.47 -5.40 0.76
N ILE A 48 -6.29 -6.55 1.43
CA ILE A 48 -5.96 -6.60 2.87
C ILE A 48 -4.62 -5.92 3.13
N ILE A 49 -3.60 -6.20 2.33
CA ILE A 49 -2.27 -5.56 2.44
C ILE A 49 -2.41 -4.05 2.27
N PHE A 50 -3.11 -3.56 1.24
CA PHE A 50 -3.33 -2.14 1.04
C PHE A 50 -4.12 -1.50 2.18
N GLY A 51 -5.15 -2.19 2.67
CA GLY A 51 -5.97 -1.78 3.79
C GLY A 51 -5.21 -1.65 5.11
N GLU A 52 -4.38 -2.63 5.46
CA GLU A 52 -3.58 -2.60 6.68
C GLU A 52 -2.45 -1.57 6.65
N ASN A 53 -2.06 -1.12 5.44
CA ASN A 53 -0.98 -0.16 5.21
C ASN A 53 -1.45 1.18 4.64
N ASN A 54 -2.75 1.49 4.72
CA ASN A 54 -3.28 2.80 4.36
C ASN A 54 -3.01 3.25 2.91
N PHE A 55 -3.02 2.32 1.95
CA PHE A 55 -2.92 2.62 0.52
C PHE A 55 -4.28 3.05 -0.04
N LYS A 56 -4.74 4.25 0.35
CA LYS A 56 -6.09 4.75 0.02
C LYS A 56 -6.27 4.93 -1.48
N GLU A 57 -5.26 5.42 -2.18
CA GLU A 57 -5.35 5.68 -3.62
C GLU A 57 -5.53 4.37 -4.40
N GLN A 58 -4.71 3.36 -4.10
CA GLN A 58 -4.81 2.03 -4.70
C GLN A 58 -6.13 1.35 -4.35
N LEU A 59 -6.62 1.46 -3.12
CA LEU A 59 -7.93 0.95 -2.75
C LEU A 59 -9.05 1.58 -3.59
N LEU A 60 -9.02 2.89 -3.80
CA LEU A 60 -10.00 3.58 -4.66
C LEU A 60 -9.88 3.17 -6.12
N LEU A 61 -8.66 2.99 -6.64
CA LEU A 61 -8.45 2.53 -8.01
C LEU A 61 -8.94 1.10 -8.20
N LEU A 62 -8.67 0.21 -7.25
CA LEU A 62 -9.17 -1.17 -7.24
C LEU A 62 -10.69 -1.20 -7.14
N TYR A 63 -11.29 -0.40 -6.26
CA TYR A 63 -12.74 -0.27 -6.16
C TYR A 63 -13.36 0.06 -7.52
N ASN A 64 -12.82 1.07 -8.21
CA ASN A 64 -13.33 1.49 -9.51
C ASN A 64 -13.16 0.40 -10.58
N ALA A 65 -11.98 -0.23 -10.66
CA ALA A 65 -11.74 -1.31 -11.61
C ALA A 65 -12.70 -2.49 -11.38
N ILE A 66 -12.90 -2.90 -10.13
CA ILE A 66 -13.78 -4.01 -9.75
C ILE A 66 -15.25 -3.60 -9.97
N ASN A 67 -15.67 -2.41 -9.57
CA ASN A 67 -17.05 -1.96 -9.75
C ASN A 67 -17.45 -1.88 -11.23
N ASN A 68 -16.49 -1.53 -12.10
CA ASN A 68 -16.72 -1.43 -13.54
C ASN A 68 -16.45 -2.73 -14.32
N CYS A 69 -16.05 -3.82 -13.65
CA CYS A 69 -15.65 -5.09 -14.27
C CYS A 69 -14.45 -4.94 -15.24
N GLU A 70 -13.45 -4.12 -14.87
CA GLU A 70 -12.25 -3.79 -15.64
C GLU A 70 -10.99 -4.47 -15.07
N GLU A 71 -11.13 -5.59 -14.34
CA GLU A 71 -10.00 -6.20 -13.61
C GLU A 71 -8.88 -6.66 -14.53
N PHE A 72 -9.21 -7.31 -15.64
CA PHE A 72 -8.23 -7.77 -16.62
C PHE A 72 -7.50 -6.63 -17.33
N ASP A 73 -8.13 -5.46 -17.42
CA ASP A 73 -7.58 -4.32 -18.15
C ASP A 73 -6.75 -3.40 -17.25
N ARG A 74 -7.11 -3.30 -15.97
CA ARG A 74 -6.57 -2.28 -15.06
C ARG A 74 -5.76 -2.83 -13.90
N ILE A 75 -5.99 -4.07 -13.49
CA ILE A 75 -5.33 -4.68 -12.34
C ILE A 75 -4.17 -5.54 -12.83
N GLU A 76 -2.96 -5.15 -12.46
CA GLU A 76 -1.76 -5.93 -12.74
C GLU A 76 -1.78 -7.25 -11.98
N HIS A 77 -1.22 -8.28 -12.62
CA HIS A 77 -1.10 -9.63 -12.06
C HIS A 77 -2.43 -10.36 -11.80
N TYR A 78 -3.57 -9.76 -12.16
CA TYR A 78 -4.87 -10.39 -12.05
C TYR A 78 -5.02 -11.53 -13.08
N ASN A 79 -5.25 -12.74 -12.57
CA ASN A 79 -5.27 -13.97 -13.38
C ASN A 79 -6.68 -14.59 -13.51
N GLY A 80 -7.75 -13.81 -13.28
CA GLY A 80 -9.12 -14.27 -13.47
C GLY A 80 -9.65 -15.19 -12.37
N GLU A 81 -9.18 -14.99 -11.13
CA GLU A 81 -9.72 -15.76 -10.00
C GLU A 81 -11.20 -15.43 -9.75
N THR A 82 -11.93 -16.41 -9.21
CA THR A 82 -13.34 -16.24 -8.84
C THR A 82 -13.44 -15.67 -7.44
N PHE A 83 -14.14 -14.54 -7.28
CA PHE A 83 -14.41 -13.92 -5.99
C PHE A 83 -15.84 -13.35 -5.93
N ASN A 84 -16.33 -13.10 -4.71
CA ASN A 84 -17.59 -12.40 -4.52
C ASN A 84 -17.36 -10.88 -4.63
N ARG A 85 -17.78 -10.30 -5.75
CA ARG A 85 -17.63 -8.87 -6.04
C ARG A 85 -18.20 -7.96 -4.95
N GLU A 86 -19.38 -8.29 -4.43
CA GLU A 86 -20.03 -7.47 -3.41
C GLU A 86 -19.23 -7.47 -2.09
N GLU A 87 -18.69 -8.63 -1.71
CA GLU A 87 -17.84 -8.75 -0.51
C GLU A 87 -16.51 -8.02 -0.67
N ILE A 88 -15.88 -8.11 -1.85
CA ILE A 88 -14.64 -7.40 -2.14
C ILE A 88 -14.83 -5.87 -2.11
N LEU A 89 -15.90 -5.35 -2.72
CA LEU A 89 -16.20 -3.92 -2.67
C LEU A 89 -16.47 -3.46 -1.23
N LYS A 90 -17.20 -4.25 -0.43
CA LYS A 90 -17.42 -3.96 1.00
C LYS A 90 -16.11 -3.97 1.80
N LEU A 91 -15.19 -4.89 1.49
CA LEU A 91 -13.88 -4.96 2.14
C LEU A 91 -13.05 -3.70 1.86
N ILE A 92 -13.05 -3.24 0.61
CA ILE A 92 -12.38 -1.99 0.23
C ILE A 92 -13.00 -0.80 0.96
N ASP A 93 -14.33 -0.66 0.96
CA ASP A 93 -15.03 0.41 1.67
C ASP A 93 -14.75 0.41 3.17
N PHE A 94 -14.66 -0.78 3.77
CA PHE A 94 -14.28 -0.92 5.17
C PHE A 94 -12.89 -0.33 5.44
N TYR A 95 -11.90 -0.65 4.61
CA TYR A 95 -10.54 -0.14 4.79
C TYR A 95 -10.42 1.36 4.52
N ILE A 96 -11.11 1.90 3.51
CA ILE A 96 -11.16 3.34 3.26
C ILE A 96 -11.70 4.08 4.49
N LYS A 97 -12.81 3.60 5.07
CA LYS A 97 -13.40 4.18 6.29
C LYS A 97 -12.51 4.01 7.53
N LYS A 98 -11.96 2.81 7.73
CA LYS A 98 -11.02 2.52 8.83
C LYS A 98 -9.84 3.51 8.82
N ASN A 99 -9.38 3.86 7.62
CA ASN A 99 -8.18 4.67 7.43
C ASN A 99 -8.45 6.17 7.24
N GLU A 100 -9.70 6.62 7.18
CA GLU A 100 -10.09 8.00 6.79
C GLU A 100 -9.28 9.07 7.53
N ASN A 101 -9.13 8.93 8.85
CA ASN A 101 -8.48 9.90 9.73
C ASN A 101 -6.99 9.62 9.99
N TYR A 102 -6.41 8.60 9.36
CA TYR A 102 -4.99 8.25 9.49
C TYR A 102 -4.19 8.81 8.32
N LEU A 103 -3.00 9.32 8.64
CA LEU A 103 -2.01 9.79 7.67
C LEU A 103 -1.05 8.66 7.32
N ALA A 104 -0.72 8.55 6.04
CA ALA A 104 0.37 7.72 5.58
C ALA A 104 1.73 8.44 5.70
N PRO A 105 2.85 7.71 5.78
CA PRO A 105 4.18 8.32 5.85
C PRO A 105 4.48 9.27 4.67
N TRP A 106 4.07 8.92 3.45
CA TRP A 106 4.25 9.76 2.26
C TRP A 106 3.41 11.04 2.29
N GLU A 107 2.27 11.04 2.98
CA GLU A 107 1.45 12.24 3.18
C GLU A 107 2.06 13.16 4.25
N LYS A 108 2.53 12.57 5.36
CA LYS A 108 3.06 13.32 6.51
C LYS A 108 4.43 13.95 6.23
N TYR A 109 5.33 13.17 5.64
CA TYR A 109 6.73 13.60 5.49
C TYR A 109 7.03 14.27 4.16
N GLN A 110 6.09 14.22 3.19
CA GLN A 110 6.20 14.87 1.88
C GLN A 110 7.57 14.63 1.23
N SER A 111 8.07 13.40 1.28
CA SER A 111 9.42 13.02 0.84
C SER A 111 9.60 13.04 -0.68
N GLY A 112 8.58 13.46 -1.45
CA GLY A 112 8.57 13.42 -2.91
C GLY A 112 8.28 12.04 -3.50
N VAL A 113 7.96 11.06 -2.66
CA VAL A 113 7.58 9.68 -3.03
C VAL A 113 6.06 9.57 -2.92
N ILE A 114 5.41 8.94 -3.91
CA ILE A 114 3.96 8.72 -3.91
C ILE A 114 3.60 7.31 -3.44
N GLU A 115 2.32 7.08 -3.10
CA GLU A 115 1.83 5.78 -2.64
C GLU A 115 2.24 4.63 -3.58
N PHE A 116 2.13 4.85 -4.89
CA PHE A 116 2.48 3.86 -5.91
C PHE A 116 3.93 3.37 -5.83
N ASP A 117 4.89 4.23 -5.48
CA ASP A 117 6.31 3.88 -5.44
C ASP A 117 6.62 2.79 -4.40
N TYR A 118 5.78 2.67 -3.36
CA TYR A 118 5.95 1.68 -2.30
C TYR A 118 5.45 0.28 -2.68
N ILE A 119 4.74 0.12 -3.80
CA ILE A 119 4.31 -1.20 -4.28
C ILE A 119 5.52 -2.11 -4.52
N ALA A 120 6.56 -1.60 -5.17
CA ALA A 120 7.78 -2.37 -5.43
C ALA A 120 8.51 -2.77 -4.13
N ILE A 121 8.43 -1.93 -3.10
CA ILE A 121 9.00 -2.23 -1.78
C ILE A 121 8.21 -3.36 -1.12
N ILE A 122 6.87 -3.28 -1.11
CA ILE A 122 6.00 -4.34 -0.58
C ILE A 122 6.26 -5.66 -1.31
N GLU A 123 6.32 -5.65 -2.64
CA GLU A 123 6.61 -6.87 -3.41
C GLU A 123 7.98 -7.46 -3.09
N SER A 124 8.99 -6.60 -2.93
CA SER A 124 10.35 -7.01 -2.55
C SER A 124 10.38 -7.62 -1.15
N GLU A 125 9.68 -7.03 -0.18
CA GLU A 125 9.58 -7.55 1.18
C GLU A 125 8.77 -8.85 1.25
N ALA A 126 7.68 -8.94 0.48
CA ALA A 126 6.84 -10.13 0.38
C ALA A 126 7.47 -11.27 -0.43
N GLN A 127 8.46 -10.95 -1.27
CA GLN A 127 9.02 -11.79 -2.33
C GLN A 127 7.94 -12.34 -3.29
N LYS A 128 6.88 -11.56 -3.50
CA LYS A 128 5.65 -11.96 -4.22
C LYS A 128 5.05 -10.79 -4.97
N LYS A 129 4.28 -11.11 -6.00
CA LYS A 129 3.49 -10.14 -6.75
C LYS A 129 2.17 -9.85 -6.03
N ILE A 130 1.79 -8.57 -5.97
CA ILE A 130 0.49 -8.12 -5.48
C ILE A 130 -0.38 -7.67 -6.64
N ASN A 131 -1.69 -7.75 -6.50
CA ASN A 131 -2.64 -7.26 -7.50
C ASN A 131 -2.88 -5.77 -7.25
N TYR A 132 -2.53 -4.90 -8.21
CA TYR A 132 -2.62 -3.45 -8.04
C TYR A 132 -3.04 -2.75 -9.32
N CYS A 133 -3.60 -1.55 -9.21
CA CYS A 133 -3.96 -0.75 -10.38
C CYS A 133 -2.75 0.07 -10.84
N LYS A 134 -2.42 0.01 -12.13
CA LYS A 134 -1.44 0.92 -12.73
C LYS A 134 -1.90 2.36 -12.57
N HIS A 135 -0.98 3.23 -12.15
CA HIS A 135 -1.17 4.66 -12.27
C HIS A 135 -1.08 5.01 -13.76
N LEU A 136 -2.19 5.43 -14.37
CA LEU A 136 -2.22 5.92 -15.75
C LEU A 136 -1.74 7.37 -15.73
N PHE A 137 -0.55 7.61 -16.28
CA PHE A 137 0.03 8.94 -16.47
C PHE A 137 -0.81 9.83 -17.38
#